data_AF-A0A7S3DDK4-F1
#
_entry.id   AF-A0A7S3DDK4-F1
#
_cell.length_a   1.000
_cell.length_b   1.000
_cell.length_c   1.000
_cell.angle_alpha   90.00
_cell.angle_beta   90.00
_cell.angle_gamma   90.00
#
_symmetry.space_group_name_H-M   'P 1'
#
loop_
_entity.id
_entity.type
_entity.pdbx_description
1 polymer ?
#
loop_
_entity_poly.entity_id
_entity_poly.type
_entity_poly.pdbx_seq_one_letter_code
_entity_poly.pdbx_strand_id
1 'polypeptide(L)'
;MGDYQGGRSWQAQGGRSWQAQGGRSWQAQGGRPRYERYDDFDDAISMMRSQQDNVAELSKILRTPDQCRVAMTRESRKRRTLLMEAAKAGLPSCIKLLIQTYGACVSHKSAEFGDTALHHAAYAGKLEAVKMLLENGAKAGQRNGRRETAVHSARAGGSEECAKLLAETLEKEKVEKNIDMQKLIKELEGVVGWDETQKILQKCEIQQQDEADESDVPIVMVSPAGFWVGEGACEEHAFDARLCDELIRFFKNERDALQMSRKEFTVIDFGCGMGNYVQTMIGSGIDMEGYDGNPSTPALTKGHGKVQDLSVPFSLPGGRRKWVMSLEVGEHLPKKFESIFLDNVCNHADKGLILSWAKPGQGGFGHFNEQPDEYIRAEVCKRGFVVDARLEQTLRRSSSLKWFKDTIMAFRRDGQDEEAEGGNNSKRRKME
;
A
#
# COMPACT_ATOMS: atom_id res chain seq x y z
N MET A 1 31.42 48.93 33.54
CA MET A 1 32.05 48.09 34.58
C MET A 1 30.93 47.33 35.26
N GLY A 2 31.00 46.00 35.27
CA GLY A 2 29.97 45.12 35.81
C GLY A 2 30.08 43.72 35.19
N ASP A 3 30.77 42.85 35.91
CA ASP A 3 31.15 41.47 35.61
C ASP A 3 29.96 40.50 35.42
N TYR A 4 30.21 39.35 34.78
CA TYR A 4 29.90 38.01 35.32
C TYR A 4 30.53 36.92 34.44
N GLN A 5 31.61 36.30 34.92
CA GLN A 5 32.09 34.98 34.46
C GLN A 5 31.90 33.97 35.60
N GLY A 6 31.35 32.80 35.29
CA GLY A 6 31.27 31.71 36.26
C GLY A 6 30.58 30.47 35.71
N GLY A 7 31.37 29.45 35.35
CA GLY A 7 30.88 28.11 35.07
C GLY A 7 31.99 27.09 35.31
N ARG A 8 31.99 26.45 36.49
CA ARG A 8 32.87 25.33 36.85
C ARG A 8 32.16 23.99 36.65
N SER A 9 33.00 23.03 36.31
CA SER A 9 32.81 21.58 36.15
C SER A 9 32.18 20.83 37.32
N TRP A 10 31.55 19.69 37.02
CA TRP A 10 31.58 18.48 37.86
C TRP A 10 31.89 17.25 37.01
N GLN A 11 32.84 16.44 37.50
CA GLN A 11 33.20 15.10 37.00
C GLN A 11 32.27 14.04 37.61
N ALA A 12 32.04 12.95 36.88
CA ALA A 12 31.74 11.65 37.48
C ALA A 12 32.53 10.56 36.75
N GLN A 13 33.42 9.91 37.51
CA GLN A 13 34.16 8.70 37.16
C GLN A 13 33.24 7.47 37.25
N GLY A 14 33.49 6.47 36.40
CA GLY A 14 32.87 5.14 36.52
C GLY A 14 33.22 4.25 35.33
N GLY A 15 34.43 3.70 35.32
CA GLY A 15 34.90 2.80 34.27
C GLY A 15 34.43 1.36 34.42
N ARG A 16 34.35 0.63 33.30
CA ARG A 16 34.82 -0.76 33.17
C ARG A 16 35.47 -0.94 31.81
N SER A 17 36.72 -1.36 31.86
CA SER A 17 37.60 -1.68 30.74
C SER A 17 37.19 -2.99 30.06
N TRP A 18 37.23 -2.99 28.73
CA TRP A 18 37.72 -4.15 27.97
C TRP A 18 38.83 -3.64 27.05
N GLN A 19 40.06 -4.08 27.34
CA GLN A 19 41.21 -3.86 26.47
C GLN A 19 41.04 -4.71 25.21
N ALA A 20 40.99 -4.06 24.04
CA ALA A 20 41.25 -4.69 22.76
C ALA A 20 42.52 -4.05 22.18
N GLN A 21 43.60 -4.83 22.14
CA GLN A 21 44.80 -4.50 21.39
C GLN A 21 44.48 -4.57 19.88
N GLY A 22 44.95 -3.58 19.12
CA GLY A 22 44.91 -3.57 17.65
C GLY A 22 44.05 -2.45 17.08
N GLY A 23 44.63 -1.24 16.98
CA GLY A 23 43.91 -0.02 16.65
C GLY A 23 43.42 0.11 15.20
N ARG A 24 42.24 0.70 15.04
CA ARG A 24 42.05 2.14 14.72
C ARG A 24 40.60 2.52 14.99
N SER A 25 40.40 3.51 15.87
CA SER A 25 39.10 4.12 16.14
C SER A 25 38.67 5.00 14.96
N TRP A 26 37.45 4.82 14.47
CA TRP A 26 36.81 5.80 13.59
C TRP A 26 36.26 6.93 14.44
N GLN A 27 36.98 8.05 14.51
CA GLN A 27 36.40 9.31 14.98
C GLN A 27 35.53 9.86 13.86
N ALA A 28 34.25 10.06 14.16
CA ALA A 28 33.31 10.77 13.32
C ALA A 28 33.75 12.24 13.20
N GLN A 29 34.41 12.58 12.09
CA GLN A 29 34.44 13.93 11.57
C GLN A 29 33.49 13.98 10.37
N GLY A 30 32.54 14.92 10.41
CA GLY A 30 31.53 15.14 9.37
C GLY A 30 32.12 15.65 8.05
N GLY A 31 32.87 14.81 7.36
CA GLY A 31 33.30 14.99 5.98
C GLY A 31 32.62 13.97 5.07
N ARG A 32 32.08 14.43 3.93
CA ARG A 32 31.64 13.54 2.84
C ARG A 32 32.77 12.54 2.51
N PRO A 33 32.45 11.29 2.10
CA PRO A 33 33.47 10.31 1.77
C PRO A 33 34.44 10.89 0.74
N ARG A 34 35.73 10.94 1.08
CA ARG A 34 36.78 11.39 0.18
C ARG A 34 37.01 10.27 -0.83
N TYR A 35 36.38 10.37 -2.02
CA TYR A 35 36.64 9.48 -3.15
C TYR A 35 38.04 9.78 -3.71
N GLU A 36 39.05 9.09 -3.19
CA GLU A 36 40.43 9.19 -3.66
C GLU A 36 40.64 8.29 -4.92
N ARG A 37 41.23 8.91 -5.96
CA ARG A 37 41.70 8.38 -7.26
C ARG A 37 40.66 7.72 -8.20
N TYR A 38 40.30 8.48 -9.24
CA TYR A 38 39.62 8.01 -10.44
C TYR A 38 40.66 7.39 -11.39
N ASP A 39 40.68 6.06 -11.51
CA ASP A 39 41.45 5.37 -12.55
C ASP A 39 40.75 5.57 -13.91
N ASP A 40 41.55 5.74 -14.97
CA ASP A 40 41.08 5.96 -16.34
C ASP A 40 40.66 4.63 -16.98
N PHE A 41 39.39 4.50 -17.38
CA PHE A 41 38.82 3.28 -17.98
C PHE A 41 38.20 3.55 -19.36
N ASP A 42 38.64 4.60 -20.06
CA ASP A 42 38.09 5.00 -21.36
C ASP A 42 38.21 3.88 -22.41
N ASP A 43 39.26 3.06 -22.36
CA ASP A 43 39.43 1.88 -23.23
C ASP A 43 38.35 0.82 -22.98
N ALA A 44 38.00 0.54 -21.72
CA ALA A 44 36.94 -0.41 -21.38
C ALA A 44 35.56 0.12 -21.82
N ILE A 45 35.34 1.43 -21.69
CA ILE A 45 34.09 2.08 -22.14
C ILE A 45 33.99 2.03 -23.66
N SER A 46 35.08 2.32 -24.38
CA SER A 46 35.15 2.24 -25.84
C SER A 46 34.87 0.81 -26.33
N MET A 47 35.49 -0.18 -25.69
CA MET A 47 35.23 -1.60 -25.93
C MET A 47 33.75 -1.96 -25.70
N MET A 48 33.15 -1.53 -24.59
CA MET A 48 31.74 -1.81 -24.30
C MET A 48 30.78 -1.12 -25.29
N ARG A 49 31.07 0.13 -25.67
CA ARG A 49 30.26 0.89 -26.64
C ARG A 49 30.34 0.34 -28.06
N SER A 50 31.47 -0.27 -28.41
CA SER A 50 31.61 -1.05 -29.65
C SER A 50 30.96 -2.44 -29.57
N GLN A 51 30.26 -2.74 -28.46
CA GLN A 51 29.52 -3.99 -28.22
C GLN A 51 30.39 -5.25 -28.30
N GLN A 52 31.68 -5.12 -27.94
CA GLN A 52 32.57 -6.26 -27.86
C GLN A 52 32.48 -6.91 -26.48
N ASP A 53 31.93 -8.13 -26.41
CA ASP A 53 31.88 -8.93 -25.18
C ASP A 53 33.25 -9.62 -24.91
N ASN A 54 34.30 -8.81 -24.73
CA ASN A 54 35.68 -9.27 -24.62
C ASN A 54 36.19 -9.22 -23.18
N VAL A 55 35.92 -10.30 -22.44
CA VAL A 55 36.35 -10.46 -21.05
C VAL A 55 37.86 -10.45 -20.86
N ALA A 56 38.63 -10.96 -21.84
CA ALA A 56 40.09 -11.02 -21.74
C ALA A 56 40.70 -9.62 -21.79
N GLU A 57 40.19 -8.76 -22.66
CA GLU A 57 40.63 -7.37 -22.74
C GLU A 57 40.14 -6.57 -21.53
N LEU A 58 38.90 -6.77 -21.10
CA LEU A 58 38.38 -6.16 -19.87
C LEU A 58 39.22 -6.51 -18.64
N SER A 59 39.64 -7.77 -18.50
CA SER A 59 40.51 -8.21 -17.40
C SER A 59 41.91 -7.59 -17.45
N LYS A 60 42.47 -7.35 -18.64
CA LYS A 60 43.76 -6.64 -18.78
C LYS A 60 43.63 -5.18 -18.36
N ILE A 61 42.51 -4.54 -18.68
CA ILE A 61 42.24 -3.14 -18.34
C ILE A 61 42.02 -2.97 -16.83
N LEU A 62 41.23 -3.86 -16.21
CA LEU A 62 40.81 -3.76 -14.81
C LEU A 62 41.78 -4.32 -13.77
N ARG A 63 42.99 -4.73 -14.18
CA ARG A 63 44.19 -5.16 -13.41
C ARG A 63 44.02 -5.76 -11.99
N THR A 64 43.34 -5.13 -11.02
CA THR A 64 43.07 -5.69 -9.69
C THR A 64 41.57 -5.71 -9.29
N PRO A 65 41.11 -6.70 -8.49
CA PRO A 65 39.71 -6.81 -8.04
C PRO A 65 39.15 -5.58 -7.31
N ASP A 66 39.98 -4.85 -6.55
CA ASP A 66 39.56 -3.69 -5.75
C ASP A 66 39.22 -2.44 -6.59
N GLN A 67 39.55 -2.43 -7.89
CA GLN A 67 39.35 -1.25 -8.76
C GLN A 67 37.87 -0.97 -9.11
N CYS A 68 36.95 -1.92 -8.87
CA CYS A 68 35.55 -1.79 -9.31
C CYS A 68 34.55 -1.33 -8.25
N ARG A 69 34.94 -1.04 -7.00
CA ARG A 69 33.99 -0.51 -6.01
C ARG A 69 33.36 0.82 -6.45
N VAL A 70 34.03 1.57 -7.35
CA VAL A 70 33.53 2.86 -7.86
C VAL A 70 34.08 3.23 -9.26
N ALA A 71 34.23 2.27 -10.18
CA ALA A 71 34.72 2.56 -11.54
C ALA A 71 33.73 3.44 -12.32
N MET A 72 33.80 4.76 -12.09
CA MET A 72 32.95 5.80 -12.67
C MET A 72 33.67 6.45 -13.86
N THR A 73 32.95 6.67 -14.96
CA THR A 73 33.47 7.36 -16.16
C THR A 73 33.94 8.79 -15.84
N ARG A 74 35.11 9.26 -16.32
CA ARG A 74 35.54 10.68 -16.22
C ARG A 74 34.70 11.62 -17.08
N GLU A 75 34.23 11.16 -18.24
CA GLU A 75 33.76 12.04 -19.31
C GLU A 75 32.25 12.31 -19.35
N SER A 76 31.47 11.87 -18.37
CA SER A 76 30.06 12.21 -18.33
C SER A 76 29.71 12.97 -17.06
N ARG A 77 29.02 14.09 -17.21
CA ARG A 77 28.20 14.72 -16.15
C ARG A 77 27.21 13.74 -15.49
N LYS A 78 27.18 12.48 -15.93
CA LYS A 78 26.24 11.40 -15.59
C LYS A 78 26.81 10.35 -14.63
N ARG A 79 28.14 10.31 -14.39
CA ARG A 79 28.88 9.38 -13.48
C ARG A 79 28.32 7.94 -13.53
N ARG A 80 28.44 7.27 -14.67
CA ARG A 80 28.00 5.87 -14.84
C ARG A 80 29.09 4.88 -14.46
N THR A 81 28.69 3.68 -14.01
CA THR A 81 29.62 2.58 -13.73
C THR A 81 29.88 1.73 -14.98
N LEU A 82 31.00 1.00 -14.99
CA LEU A 82 31.26 0.00 -16.05
C LEU A 82 30.15 -1.05 -16.17
N LEU A 83 29.52 -1.43 -15.06
CA LEU A 83 28.37 -2.32 -15.07
C LEU A 83 27.18 -1.72 -15.82
N MET A 84 26.94 -0.41 -15.71
CA MET A 84 25.88 0.28 -16.45
C MET A 84 26.16 0.31 -17.96
N GLU A 85 27.42 0.54 -18.37
CA GLU A 85 27.78 0.54 -19.79
C GLU A 85 27.72 -0.88 -20.39
N ALA A 86 28.19 -1.90 -19.66
CA ALA A 86 28.06 -3.31 -20.08
C ALA A 86 26.58 -3.75 -20.18
N ALA A 87 25.75 -3.33 -19.21
CA ALA A 87 24.31 -3.57 -19.20
C ALA A 87 23.60 -2.91 -20.40
N LYS A 88 23.93 -1.66 -20.69
CA LYS A 88 23.38 -0.92 -21.84
C LYS A 88 23.79 -1.54 -23.18
N ALA A 89 25.04 -2.00 -23.29
CA ALA A 89 25.55 -2.66 -24.49
C ALA A 89 25.01 -4.08 -24.67
N GLY A 90 24.61 -4.73 -23.58
CA GLY A 90 24.07 -6.10 -23.58
C GLY A 90 25.19 -7.14 -23.61
N LEU A 91 26.22 -6.96 -22.78
CA LEU A 91 27.43 -7.79 -22.76
C LEU A 91 27.42 -8.74 -21.54
N PRO A 92 26.78 -9.91 -21.64
CA PRO A 92 26.56 -10.80 -20.49
C PRO A 92 27.88 -11.29 -19.88
N SER A 93 28.90 -11.60 -20.68
CA SER A 93 30.17 -12.11 -20.13
C SER A 93 30.88 -11.02 -19.32
N CYS A 94 30.88 -9.78 -19.82
CA CYS A 94 31.38 -8.62 -19.09
C CYS A 94 30.55 -8.33 -17.81
N ILE A 95 29.21 -8.38 -17.86
CA ILE A 95 28.34 -8.19 -16.67
C ILE A 95 28.69 -9.21 -15.59
N LYS A 96 28.78 -10.49 -15.97
CA LYS A 96 29.11 -11.58 -15.06
C LYS A 96 30.49 -11.37 -14.42
N LEU A 97 31.50 -11.05 -15.23
CA LEU A 97 32.86 -10.78 -14.76
C LEU A 97 32.89 -9.61 -13.76
N LEU A 98 32.24 -8.50 -14.10
CA LEU A 98 32.20 -7.29 -13.25
C LEU A 98 31.55 -7.58 -11.90
N ILE A 99 30.44 -8.32 -11.86
CA ILE A 99 29.74 -8.62 -10.60
C ILE A 99 30.53 -9.65 -9.79
N GLN A 100 30.89 -10.79 -10.40
CA GLN A 100 31.38 -11.95 -9.66
C GLN A 100 32.86 -11.87 -9.31
N THR A 101 33.68 -11.26 -10.17
CA THR A 101 35.14 -11.18 -9.98
C THR A 101 35.57 -9.85 -9.40
N TYR A 102 34.92 -8.77 -9.81
CA TYR A 102 35.30 -7.41 -9.42
C TYR A 102 34.34 -6.76 -8.42
N GLY A 103 33.30 -7.47 -7.97
CA GLY A 103 32.40 -7.00 -6.91
C GLY A 103 31.60 -5.75 -7.28
N ALA A 104 31.27 -5.57 -8.56
CA ALA A 104 30.47 -4.44 -9.00
C ALA A 104 29.09 -4.44 -8.32
N CYS A 105 28.73 -3.31 -7.71
CA CYS A 105 27.46 -3.16 -7.00
C CYS A 105 26.28 -3.03 -8.00
N VAL A 106 25.41 -4.04 -8.03
CA VAL A 106 24.24 -4.10 -8.92
C VAL A 106 23.20 -3.01 -8.64
N SER A 107 23.13 -2.52 -7.40
CA SER A 107 22.17 -1.51 -6.95
C SER A 107 22.70 -0.07 -7.06
N HIS A 108 23.93 0.13 -7.56
CA HIS A 108 24.52 1.47 -7.67
C HIS A 108 23.66 2.38 -8.56
N LYS A 109 23.38 3.59 -8.05
CA LYS A 109 22.55 4.61 -8.71
C LYS A 109 23.45 5.59 -9.47
N SER A 110 23.11 5.89 -10.73
CA SER A 110 23.84 6.90 -11.53
C SER A 110 23.62 8.30 -10.96
N ALA A 111 24.55 9.23 -11.21
CA ALA A 111 24.44 10.57 -10.62
C ALA A 111 23.40 11.49 -11.28
N GLU A 112 23.02 11.22 -12.53
CA GLU A 112 22.10 12.10 -13.27
C GLU A 112 20.65 11.93 -12.83
N PHE A 113 20.17 10.69 -12.81
CA PHE A 113 18.77 10.37 -12.52
C PHE A 113 18.60 9.21 -11.54
N GLY A 114 19.68 8.69 -10.95
CA GLY A 114 19.63 7.54 -10.06
C GLY A 114 19.37 6.20 -10.77
N ASP A 115 19.50 6.14 -12.10
CA ASP A 115 19.32 4.90 -12.87
C ASP A 115 20.34 3.83 -12.46
N THR A 116 19.90 2.59 -12.33
CA THR A 116 20.77 1.42 -12.09
C THR A 116 21.18 0.74 -13.39
N ALA A 117 22.07 -0.26 -13.32
CA ALA A 117 22.39 -1.10 -14.47
C ALA A 117 21.15 -1.75 -15.11
N LEU A 118 20.16 -2.13 -14.28
CA LEU A 118 18.90 -2.74 -14.74
C LEU A 118 18.07 -1.75 -15.57
N HIS A 119 18.01 -0.47 -15.19
CA HIS A 119 17.33 0.58 -15.96
C HIS A 119 17.97 0.77 -17.34
N HIS A 120 19.31 0.75 -17.40
CA HIS A 120 20.05 0.91 -18.64
C HIS A 120 19.90 -0.28 -19.60
N ALA A 121 19.96 -1.52 -19.09
CA ALA A 121 19.70 -2.72 -19.89
C ALA A 121 18.25 -2.74 -20.43
N ALA A 122 17.29 -2.39 -19.58
CA ALA A 122 15.88 -2.32 -19.92
C ALA A 122 15.60 -1.29 -21.02
N TYR A 123 16.11 -0.06 -20.88
CA TYR A 123 15.97 0.99 -21.89
C TYR A 123 16.60 0.60 -23.23
N ALA A 124 17.73 -0.11 -23.21
CA ALA A 124 18.39 -0.56 -24.43
C ALA A 124 17.80 -1.85 -25.02
N GLY A 125 16.77 -2.43 -24.40
CA GLY A 125 16.11 -3.67 -24.84
C GLY A 125 17.00 -4.92 -24.78
N LYS A 126 17.99 -4.94 -23.88
CA LYS A 126 18.97 -6.03 -23.78
C LYS A 126 18.48 -7.14 -22.85
N LEU A 127 17.60 -8.00 -23.36
CA LEU A 127 16.90 -9.02 -22.57
C LEU A 127 17.83 -9.93 -21.75
N GLU A 128 18.90 -10.45 -22.35
CA GLU A 128 19.84 -11.34 -21.65
C GLU A 128 20.62 -10.61 -20.54
N ALA A 129 20.93 -9.32 -20.73
CA ALA A 129 21.51 -8.50 -19.67
C ALA A 129 20.51 -8.25 -18.52
N VAL A 130 19.22 -8.05 -18.85
CA VAL A 130 18.16 -7.92 -17.83
C VAL A 130 18.05 -9.18 -17.00
N LYS A 131 17.97 -10.36 -17.63
CA LYS A 131 17.92 -11.66 -16.91
C LYS A 131 19.13 -11.84 -15.99
N MET A 132 20.33 -11.62 -16.53
CA MET A 132 21.55 -11.80 -15.77
C MET A 132 21.65 -10.85 -14.57
N LEU A 133 21.22 -9.60 -14.70
CA LEU A 133 21.19 -8.65 -13.59
C LEU A 133 20.21 -9.09 -12.50
N LEU A 134 19.01 -9.57 -12.86
CA LEU A 134 18.02 -10.10 -11.92
C LEU A 134 18.56 -11.34 -11.19
N GLU A 135 19.18 -12.28 -11.91
CA GLU A 135 19.82 -13.48 -11.34
C GLU A 135 20.95 -13.14 -10.36
N ASN A 136 21.59 -11.99 -10.52
CA ASN A 136 22.67 -11.51 -9.65
C ASN A 136 22.17 -10.46 -8.62
N GLY A 137 20.87 -10.47 -8.29
CA GLY A 137 20.31 -9.73 -7.15
C GLY A 137 19.92 -8.27 -7.44
N ALA A 138 19.79 -7.87 -8.70
CA ALA A 138 19.14 -6.60 -9.03
C ALA A 138 17.65 -6.69 -8.72
N LYS A 139 17.11 -5.71 -7.97
CA LYS A 139 15.69 -5.67 -7.60
C LYS A 139 14.85 -5.07 -8.72
N ALA A 140 13.83 -5.77 -9.21
CA ALA A 140 12.97 -5.27 -10.28
C ALA A 140 12.17 -4.02 -9.84
N GLY A 141 11.85 -3.94 -8.55
CA GLY A 141 11.15 -2.81 -7.94
C GLY A 141 11.99 -1.57 -7.61
N GLN A 142 13.31 -1.61 -7.80
CA GLN A 142 14.16 -0.47 -7.45
C GLN A 142 13.83 0.76 -8.31
N ARG A 143 13.59 1.90 -7.64
CA ARG A 143 13.28 3.17 -8.29
C ARG A 143 14.52 4.05 -8.46
N ASN A 144 14.57 4.77 -9.57
CA ASN A 144 15.52 5.84 -9.80
C ASN A 144 15.06 7.14 -9.09
N GLY A 145 15.84 8.22 -9.19
CA GLY A 145 15.53 9.53 -8.60
C GLY A 145 14.32 10.25 -9.23
N ARG A 146 13.72 9.68 -10.29
CA ARG A 146 12.44 10.13 -10.88
C ARG A 146 11.26 9.23 -10.45
N ARG A 147 11.48 8.35 -9.48
CA ARG A 147 10.52 7.34 -9.00
C ARG A 147 10.11 6.31 -10.06
N GLU A 148 10.88 6.18 -11.15
CA GLU A 148 10.66 5.21 -12.22
C GLU A 148 11.37 3.89 -11.90
N THR A 149 10.76 2.76 -12.26
CA THR A 149 11.36 1.42 -12.23
C THR A 149 11.94 1.03 -13.59
N ALA A 150 12.71 -0.05 -13.66
CA ALA A 150 13.23 -0.58 -14.92
C ALA A 150 12.13 -0.93 -15.97
N VAL A 151 10.90 -1.23 -15.53
CA VAL A 151 9.73 -1.42 -16.43
C VAL A 151 9.43 -0.15 -17.23
N HIS A 152 9.51 1.03 -16.58
CA HIS A 152 9.30 2.32 -17.25
C HIS A 152 10.40 2.56 -18.28
N SER A 153 11.65 2.24 -17.94
CA SER A 153 12.78 2.33 -18.86
C SER A 153 12.61 1.41 -20.08
N ALA A 154 12.17 0.16 -19.89
CA ALA A 154 11.89 -0.77 -20.99
C ALA A 154 10.82 -0.22 -21.95
N ARG A 155 9.72 0.33 -21.41
CA ARG A 155 8.66 0.96 -22.21
C ARG A 155 9.16 2.19 -22.95
N ALA A 156 9.93 3.06 -22.29
CA ALA A 156 10.53 4.24 -22.92
C ALA A 156 11.53 3.87 -24.03
N GLY A 157 12.19 2.72 -23.91
CA GLY A 157 13.08 2.16 -24.94
C GLY A 157 12.35 1.35 -26.03
N GLY A 158 11.04 1.14 -25.92
CA GLY A 158 10.25 0.35 -26.87
C GLY A 158 10.44 -1.16 -26.79
N SER A 159 11.02 -1.70 -25.71
CA SER A 159 11.24 -3.14 -25.54
C SER A 159 10.10 -3.79 -24.76
N GLU A 160 9.13 -4.35 -25.48
CA GLU A 160 7.99 -5.06 -24.87
C GLU A 160 8.42 -6.32 -24.11
N GLU A 161 9.39 -7.07 -24.64
CA GLU A 161 9.88 -8.31 -24.00
C GLU A 161 10.53 -8.03 -22.64
N CYS A 162 11.38 -7.00 -22.55
CA CYS A 162 11.97 -6.59 -21.27
C CYS A 162 10.91 -6.08 -20.31
N ALA A 163 9.93 -5.29 -20.79
CA ALA A 163 8.86 -4.76 -19.96
C ALA A 163 7.99 -5.88 -19.37
N LYS A 164 7.68 -6.91 -20.16
CA LYS A 164 6.90 -8.07 -19.72
C LYS A 164 7.65 -8.88 -18.67
N LEU A 165 8.91 -9.25 -18.92
CA LEU A 165 9.73 -9.99 -17.96
C LEU A 165 9.85 -9.23 -16.63
N LEU A 166 10.15 -7.93 -16.69
CA LEU A 166 10.32 -7.12 -15.48
C LEU A 166 9.01 -6.95 -14.70
N ALA A 167 7.87 -6.84 -15.37
CA ALA A 167 6.56 -6.77 -14.72
C ALA A 167 6.21 -8.10 -14.03
N GLU A 168 6.46 -9.24 -14.68
CA GLU A 168 6.27 -10.56 -14.10
C GLU A 168 7.16 -10.78 -12.88
N THR A 169 8.44 -10.39 -12.95
CA THR A 169 9.37 -10.48 -11.81
C THR A 169 8.94 -9.57 -10.67
N LEU A 170 8.52 -8.35 -10.96
CA LEU A 170 8.01 -7.42 -9.95
C LEU A 170 6.79 -7.99 -9.21
N GLU A 171 5.88 -8.62 -9.94
CA GLU A 171 4.70 -9.24 -9.34
C GLU A 171 5.08 -10.43 -8.46
N LYS A 172 6.03 -11.27 -8.90
CA LYS A 172 6.57 -12.36 -8.07
C LYS A 172 7.23 -11.86 -6.80
N GLU A 173 8.10 -10.84 -6.89
CA GLU A 173 8.76 -10.22 -5.73
C GLU A 173 7.72 -9.67 -4.73
N LYS A 174 6.64 -9.05 -5.21
CA LYS A 174 5.54 -8.55 -4.36
C LYS A 174 4.80 -9.68 -3.66
N VAL A 175 4.44 -10.74 -4.39
CA VAL A 175 3.74 -11.91 -3.84
C VAL A 175 4.61 -12.60 -2.78
N GLU A 176 5.89 -12.82 -3.06
CA GLU A 176 6.83 -13.42 -2.10
C GLU A 176 6.99 -12.56 -0.84
N LYS A 177 7.20 -11.25 -1.00
CA LYS A 177 7.29 -10.32 0.14
C LYS A 177 6.01 -10.31 0.98
N ASN A 178 4.85 -10.39 0.34
CA ASN A 178 3.56 -10.47 1.03
C ASN A 178 3.43 -11.79 1.80
N ILE A 179 3.81 -12.93 1.22
CA ILE A 179 3.81 -14.24 1.88
C ILE A 179 4.74 -14.24 3.11
N ASP A 180 5.96 -13.74 2.96
CA ASP A 180 6.94 -13.66 4.06
C ASP A 180 6.45 -12.75 5.19
N MET A 181 5.87 -11.59 4.84
CA MET A 181 5.26 -10.68 5.82
C MET A 181 4.07 -11.32 6.54
N GLN A 182 3.16 -11.98 5.82
CA GLN A 182 2.03 -12.69 6.43
C GLN A 182 2.50 -13.79 7.39
N LYS A 183 3.56 -14.52 7.01
CA LYS A 183 4.16 -15.53 7.86
C LYS A 183 4.75 -14.93 9.14
N LEU A 184 5.50 -13.84 9.01
CA LEU A 184 6.08 -13.12 10.14
C LEU A 184 5.00 -12.58 11.09
N ILE A 185 3.93 -11.99 10.54
CA ILE A 185 2.80 -11.48 11.32
C ILE A 185 2.15 -12.61 12.10
N LYS A 186 1.91 -13.76 11.47
CA LYS A 186 1.32 -14.93 12.13
C LYS A 186 2.21 -15.49 13.25
N GLU A 187 3.53 -15.50 13.04
CA GLU A 187 4.49 -15.91 14.06
C GLU A 187 4.51 -14.93 15.25
N LEU A 188 4.52 -13.63 14.98
CA LEU A 188 4.47 -12.58 16.00
C LEU A 188 3.16 -12.63 16.80
N GLU A 189 2.02 -12.79 16.13
CA GLU A 189 0.71 -12.92 16.77
C GLU A 189 0.68 -14.09 17.75
N GLY A 190 1.26 -15.23 17.37
CA GLY A 190 1.36 -16.41 18.23
C GLY A 190 2.22 -16.21 19.48
N VAL A 191 3.11 -15.22 19.49
CA VAL A 191 4.04 -14.95 20.60
C VAL A 191 3.54 -13.82 21.50
N VAL A 192 3.11 -12.70 20.91
CA VAL A 192 2.79 -11.46 21.66
C VAL A 192 1.31 -11.06 21.59
N GLY A 193 0.49 -11.78 20.82
CA GLY A 193 -0.91 -11.43 20.56
C GLY A 193 -1.05 -10.28 19.55
N TRP A 194 -2.26 -10.09 19.03
CA TRP A 194 -2.53 -9.13 17.96
C TRP A 194 -2.26 -7.67 18.36
N ASP A 195 -2.74 -7.24 19.53
CA ASP A 195 -2.59 -5.86 20.00
C ASP A 195 -1.13 -5.42 20.12
N GLU A 196 -0.23 -6.32 20.55
CA GLU A 196 1.20 -6.01 20.66
C GLU A 196 1.92 -6.18 19.31
N THR A 197 1.50 -7.14 18.48
CA THR A 197 1.97 -7.28 17.10
C THR A 197 1.74 -5.99 16.31
N GLN A 198 0.56 -5.37 16.46
CA GLN A 198 0.26 -4.09 15.82
C GLN A 198 1.18 -2.96 16.27
N LYS A 199 1.47 -2.85 17.58
CA LYS A 199 2.40 -1.83 18.10
C LYS A 199 3.83 -2.04 17.59
N ILE A 200 4.26 -3.29 17.46
CA ILE A 200 5.58 -3.63 16.92
C ILE A 200 5.66 -3.23 15.45
N LEU A 201 4.66 -3.61 14.64
CA LEU A 201 4.61 -3.25 13.22
C LEU A 201 4.60 -1.73 13.04
N GLN A 202 3.81 -1.01 13.83
CA GLN A 202 3.74 0.46 13.80
C GLN A 202 5.06 1.12 14.24
N LYS A 203 5.78 0.56 15.21
CA LYS A 203 7.12 1.05 15.60
C LYS A 203 8.17 0.77 14.55
N CYS A 204 8.14 -0.40 13.92
CA CYS A 204 9.04 -0.72 12.81
C CYS A 204 8.81 0.21 11.62
N GLU A 205 7.56 0.60 11.37
CA GLU A 205 7.18 1.58 10.34
C GLU A 205 7.77 2.97 10.63
N ILE A 206 7.71 3.44 11.88
CA ILE A 206 8.31 4.73 12.29
C ILE A 206 9.85 4.70 12.22
N GLN A 207 10.49 3.58 12.57
CA GLN A 207 11.95 3.45 12.50
C GLN A 207 12.47 3.42 11.06
N GLN A 208 11.67 2.93 10.10
CA GLN A 208 12.03 2.97 8.67
C GLN A 208 11.91 4.37 8.06
N GLN A 209 11.13 5.29 8.65
CA GLN A 209 11.05 6.68 8.20
C GLN A 209 12.30 7.51 8.53
N ASP A 210 13.03 7.18 9.62
CA ASP A 210 14.20 7.93 10.07
C ASP A 210 15.51 7.50 9.37
N GLU A 211 15.55 6.34 8.69
CA GLU A 211 16.72 5.81 7.98
C GLU A 211 16.51 5.66 6.45
N ALA A 212 15.61 6.44 5.84
CA ALA A 212 15.26 6.27 4.43
C ALA A 212 16.42 6.55 3.44
N ASP A 213 17.08 5.49 2.95
CA ASP A 213 17.36 5.36 1.50
C ASP A 213 16.03 5.00 0.84
N GLU A 214 15.53 5.87 -0.03
CA GLU A 214 14.29 5.77 -0.82
C GLU A 214 14.23 4.48 -1.67
N SER A 215 14.08 3.34 -1.02
CA SER A 215 13.94 2.01 -1.61
C SER A 215 12.83 1.19 -0.97
N ASP A 216 12.18 1.70 0.08
CA ASP A 216 10.97 1.09 0.61
C ASP A 216 9.76 1.61 -0.17
N VAL A 217 9.22 0.69 -0.97
CA VAL A 217 7.85 0.78 -1.45
C VAL A 217 6.98 0.83 -0.20
N PRO A 218 6.08 1.82 -0.04
CA PRO A 218 5.12 1.82 1.05
C PRO A 218 4.45 0.46 1.11
N ILE A 219 4.63 -0.28 2.21
CA ILE A 219 4.11 -1.63 2.34
C ILE A 219 2.60 -1.50 2.59
N VAL A 220 1.81 -1.53 1.53
CA VAL A 220 0.35 -1.70 1.66
C VAL A 220 0.09 -3.16 1.97
N MET A 221 -0.66 -3.43 3.03
CA MET A 221 -1.10 -4.77 3.40
C MET A 221 -2.57 -4.75 3.74
N VAL A 222 -3.23 -5.87 3.47
CA VAL A 222 -4.54 -6.16 4.07
C VAL A 222 -4.30 -6.95 5.35
N SER A 223 -4.84 -6.46 6.47
CA SER A 223 -4.71 -7.12 7.76
C SER A 223 -5.41 -8.49 7.73
N PRO A 224 -5.09 -9.42 8.66
CA PRO A 224 -5.86 -10.66 8.81
C PRO A 224 -7.36 -10.43 9.08
N ALA A 225 -7.73 -9.25 9.57
CA ALA A 225 -9.10 -8.81 9.79
C ALA A 225 -9.68 -8.01 8.60
N GLY A 226 -8.99 -7.96 7.47
CA GLY A 226 -9.50 -7.49 6.17
C GLY A 226 -9.46 -5.98 5.90
N PHE A 227 -8.88 -5.17 6.78
CA PHE A 227 -8.70 -3.72 6.56
C PHE A 227 -7.29 -3.41 6.08
N TRP A 228 -7.13 -2.34 5.30
CA TRP A 228 -5.83 -1.96 4.77
C TRP A 228 -4.98 -1.20 5.79
N VAL A 229 -3.68 -1.49 5.82
CA VAL A 229 -2.67 -0.86 6.68
C VAL A 229 -1.39 -0.54 5.90
N GLY A 230 -0.62 0.42 6.41
CA GLY A 230 0.68 0.82 5.87
C GLY A 230 0.67 2.13 5.10
N GLU A 231 1.85 2.74 4.94
CA GLU A 231 2.08 4.07 4.36
C GLU A 231 1.45 4.30 2.95
N GLY A 232 1.19 3.25 2.18
CA GLY A 232 0.54 3.34 0.86
C GLY A 232 -0.95 2.97 0.84
N ALA A 233 -1.56 2.57 1.95
CA ALA A 233 -2.99 2.20 1.99
C ALA A 233 -3.89 3.34 1.47
N CYS A 234 -3.45 4.58 1.66
CA CYS A 234 -4.10 5.78 1.12
C CYS A 234 -4.21 5.79 -0.42
N GLU A 235 -3.24 5.19 -1.13
CA GLU A 235 -3.15 5.21 -2.60
C GLU A 235 -4.09 4.19 -3.26
N GLU A 236 -4.49 3.15 -2.54
CA GLU A 236 -5.39 2.11 -3.05
C GLU A 236 -6.88 2.50 -2.89
N HIS A 237 -7.21 3.48 -2.03
CA HIS A 237 -8.60 3.87 -1.78
C HIS A 237 -9.17 4.70 -2.93
N ALA A 238 -10.29 4.25 -3.50
CA ALA A 238 -10.97 4.97 -4.56
C ALA A 238 -12.15 5.80 -4.05
N PHE A 239 -12.31 7.02 -4.59
CA PHE A 239 -13.46 7.89 -4.36
C PHE A 239 -14.14 8.21 -5.69
N ASP A 240 -15.44 7.92 -5.81
CA ASP A 240 -16.23 8.23 -6.99
C ASP A 240 -17.15 9.42 -6.72
N ALA A 241 -16.72 10.61 -7.14
CA ALA A 241 -17.46 11.85 -6.91
C ALA A 241 -18.89 11.81 -7.49
N ARG A 242 -19.09 11.19 -8.66
CA ARG A 242 -20.42 11.14 -9.29
C ARG A 242 -21.37 10.18 -8.57
N LEU A 243 -20.84 9.06 -8.09
CA LEU A 243 -21.60 8.18 -7.20
C LEU A 243 -21.95 8.89 -5.89
N CYS A 244 -20.98 9.60 -5.29
CA CYS A 244 -21.18 10.35 -4.05
C CYS A 244 -22.30 11.40 -4.20
N ASP A 245 -22.29 12.17 -5.30
CA ASP A 245 -23.33 13.15 -5.61
C ASP A 245 -24.72 12.49 -5.69
N GLU A 246 -24.82 11.31 -6.31
CA GLU A 246 -26.10 10.61 -6.43
C GLU A 246 -26.58 10.04 -5.10
N LEU A 247 -25.68 9.50 -4.28
CA LEU A 247 -25.98 9.07 -2.92
C LEU A 247 -26.48 10.26 -2.07
N ILE A 248 -25.87 11.45 -2.20
CA ILE A 248 -26.32 12.67 -1.51
C ILE A 248 -27.75 13.04 -1.92
N ARG A 249 -28.04 13.03 -3.24
CA ARG A 249 -29.39 13.32 -3.74
C ARG A 249 -30.39 12.31 -3.20
N PHE A 250 -30.05 11.03 -3.28
CA PHE A 250 -30.88 9.95 -2.77
C PHE A 250 -31.20 10.11 -1.28
N PHE A 251 -30.18 10.27 -0.43
CA PHE A 251 -30.38 10.39 1.02
C PHE A 251 -31.17 11.65 1.42
N LYS A 252 -30.98 12.77 0.72
CA LYS A 252 -31.82 13.97 0.94
C LYS A 252 -33.28 13.70 0.58
N ASN A 253 -33.53 13.09 -0.57
CA ASN A 253 -34.89 12.76 -1.00
C ASN A 253 -35.57 11.76 -0.06
N GLU A 254 -34.83 10.75 0.42
CA GLU A 254 -35.34 9.79 1.41
C GLU A 254 -35.68 10.45 2.73
N ARG A 255 -34.78 11.31 3.26
CA ARG A 255 -35.04 12.07 4.49
C ARG A 255 -36.31 12.91 4.34
N ASP A 256 -36.43 13.64 3.23
CA ASP A 256 -37.54 14.55 3.00
C ASP A 256 -38.86 13.79 2.80
N ALA A 257 -38.83 12.64 2.11
CA ALA A 257 -39.98 11.75 1.95
C ALA A 257 -40.45 11.15 3.29
N LEU A 258 -39.52 10.86 4.20
CA LEU A 258 -39.81 10.40 5.55
C LEU A 258 -40.15 11.54 6.54
N GLN A 259 -40.12 12.80 6.09
CA GLN A 259 -40.35 13.99 6.92
C GLN A 259 -39.42 14.06 8.15
N MET A 260 -38.20 13.56 8.01
CA MET A 260 -37.22 13.50 9.10
C MET A 260 -36.34 14.75 9.15
N SER A 261 -35.97 15.18 10.36
CA SER A 261 -34.91 16.16 10.53
C SER A 261 -33.54 15.57 10.21
N ARG A 262 -32.51 16.43 10.07
CA ARG A 262 -31.13 15.98 9.86
C ARG A 262 -30.62 15.06 10.96
N LYS A 263 -31.02 15.28 12.22
CA LYS A 263 -30.58 14.48 13.37
C LYS A 263 -31.27 13.12 13.45
N GLU A 264 -32.42 12.96 12.80
CA GLU A 264 -33.17 11.71 12.76
C GLU A 264 -32.78 10.83 11.58
N PHE A 265 -32.30 11.45 10.49
CA PHE A 265 -31.82 10.75 9.31
C PHE A 265 -30.29 10.63 9.31
N THR A 266 -29.83 9.53 9.91
CA THR A 266 -28.42 9.22 10.09
C THR A 266 -27.96 8.09 9.16
N VAL A 267 -26.72 8.16 8.71
CA VAL A 267 -26.09 7.20 7.79
C VAL A 267 -24.76 6.69 8.36
N ILE A 268 -24.42 5.42 8.14
CA ILE A 268 -23.08 4.88 8.46
C ILE A 268 -22.34 4.50 7.19
N ASP A 269 -21.04 4.75 7.16
CA ASP A 269 -20.08 4.13 6.25
C ASP A 269 -19.19 3.14 7.00
N PHE A 270 -19.35 1.85 6.75
CA PHE A 270 -18.45 0.82 7.25
C PHE A 270 -17.37 0.51 6.21
N GLY A 271 -16.11 0.55 6.61
CA GLY A 271 -14.93 0.52 5.72
C GLY A 271 -14.69 1.86 5.05
N CYS A 272 -14.83 2.96 5.80
CA CYS A 272 -14.79 4.31 5.22
C CYS A 272 -13.41 4.72 4.68
N GLY A 273 -12.34 3.97 4.98
CA GLY A 273 -10.98 4.23 4.52
C GLY A 273 -10.52 5.66 4.81
N MET A 274 -10.22 6.41 3.75
CA MET A 274 -9.82 7.82 3.82
C MET A 274 -10.94 8.78 4.25
N GLY A 275 -12.19 8.30 4.36
CA GLY A 275 -13.34 9.08 4.81
C GLY A 275 -13.82 10.13 3.81
N ASN A 276 -13.46 9.98 2.51
CA ASN A 276 -13.84 10.94 1.47
C ASN A 276 -15.37 11.01 1.29
N TYR A 277 -16.07 9.88 1.31
CA TYR A 277 -17.54 9.86 1.29
C TYR A 277 -18.12 10.53 2.54
N VAL A 278 -17.65 10.13 3.72
CA VAL A 278 -18.09 10.69 5.02
C VAL A 278 -17.95 12.21 5.05
N GLN A 279 -16.76 12.75 4.74
CA GLN A 279 -16.50 14.19 4.74
C GLN A 279 -17.39 14.94 3.73
N THR A 280 -17.53 14.41 2.51
CA THR A 280 -18.34 15.02 1.46
C THR A 280 -19.84 15.04 1.82
N MET A 281 -20.32 13.96 2.43
CA MET A 281 -21.71 13.79 2.89
C MET A 281 -22.05 14.76 4.02
N ILE A 282 -21.18 14.86 5.02
CA ILE A 282 -21.31 15.82 6.12
C ILE A 282 -21.34 17.25 5.58
N GLY A 283 -20.39 17.60 4.70
CA GLY A 283 -20.35 18.91 4.05
C GLY A 283 -21.62 19.24 3.23
N SER A 284 -22.31 18.20 2.76
CA SER A 284 -23.57 18.31 2.01
C SER A 284 -24.82 18.32 2.88
N GLY A 285 -24.68 18.19 4.21
CA GLY A 285 -25.77 18.23 5.18
C GLY A 285 -26.47 16.88 5.41
N ILE A 286 -25.79 15.76 5.15
CA ILE A 286 -26.18 14.41 5.60
C ILE A 286 -25.48 14.15 6.94
N ASP A 287 -26.21 13.65 7.94
CA ASP A 287 -25.62 13.24 9.22
C ASP A 287 -25.04 11.84 9.06
N MET A 288 -23.71 11.73 9.09
CA MET A 288 -23.02 10.50 8.71
C MET A 288 -21.84 10.19 9.63
N GLU A 289 -21.67 8.90 9.92
CA GLU A 289 -20.54 8.38 10.69
C GLU A 289 -19.69 7.45 9.84
N GLY A 290 -18.37 7.55 9.95
CA GLY A 290 -17.42 6.63 9.32
C GLY A 290 -16.79 5.67 10.32
N TYR A 291 -16.65 4.40 9.95
CA TYR A 291 -15.96 3.38 10.71
C TYR A 291 -15.06 2.55 9.82
N ASP A 292 -13.84 2.26 10.26
CA ASP A 292 -12.90 1.41 9.52
C ASP A 292 -11.99 0.65 10.49
N GLY A 293 -11.51 -0.53 10.10
CA GLY A 293 -10.63 -1.35 10.93
C GLY A 293 -9.22 -0.78 11.09
N ASN A 294 -8.80 0.11 10.20
CA ASN A 294 -7.48 0.73 10.26
C ASN A 294 -7.34 1.58 11.55
N PRO A 295 -6.36 1.31 12.43
CA PRO A 295 -6.16 2.08 13.67
C PRO A 295 -5.89 3.57 13.44
N SER A 296 -5.37 3.93 12.26
CA SER A 296 -5.07 5.31 11.86
C SER A 296 -6.30 6.06 11.33
N THR A 297 -7.47 5.42 11.24
CA THR A 297 -8.71 6.02 10.69
C THR A 297 -9.02 7.40 11.25
N PRO A 298 -8.95 7.68 12.57
CA PRO A 298 -9.20 9.02 13.10
C PRO A 298 -8.25 10.07 12.51
N ALA A 299 -6.97 9.73 12.28
CA ALA A 299 -6.02 10.64 11.67
C ALA A 299 -6.27 10.81 10.17
N LEU A 300 -6.44 9.70 9.43
CA LEU A 300 -6.65 9.68 7.97
C LEU A 300 -7.90 10.47 7.55
N THR A 301 -8.94 10.41 8.39
CA THR A 301 -10.24 11.06 8.14
C THR A 301 -10.37 12.42 8.80
N LYS A 302 -9.31 12.97 9.40
CA LYS A 302 -9.32 14.24 10.15
C LYS A 302 -10.39 14.27 11.26
N GLY A 303 -10.56 13.15 11.95
CA GLY A 303 -11.48 12.97 13.07
C GLY A 303 -12.92 12.61 12.70
N HIS A 304 -13.24 12.45 11.40
CA HIS A 304 -14.61 12.10 10.96
C HIS A 304 -14.91 10.60 11.03
N GLY A 305 -13.86 9.76 11.02
CA GLY A 305 -13.94 8.32 11.12
C GLY A 305 -13.46 7.80 12.48
N LYS A 306 -13.99 6.64 12.87
CA LYS A 306 -13.66 5.93 14.10
C LYS A 306 -13.10 4.54 13.77
N VAL A 307 -12.32 3.99 14.68
CA VAL A 307 -11.79 2.62 14.53
C VAL A 307 -12.85 1.61 14.93
N GLN A 308 -13.13 0.64 14.07
CA GLN A 308 -13.99 -0.51 14.36
C GLN A 308 -13.54 -1.73 13.56
N ASP A 309 -13.21 -2.80 14.24
CA ASP A 309 -12.97 -4.10 13.60
C ASP A 309 -14.30 -4.67 13.11
N LEU A 310 -14.41 -4.84 11.78
CA LEU A 310 -15.60 -5.34 11.12
C LEU A 310 -15.67 -6.87 11.04
N SER A 311 -14.57 -7.56 11.41
CA SER A 311 -14.45 -9.01 11.41
C SER A 311 -14.97 -9.69 12.68
N VAL A 312 -15.33 -8.90 13.70
CA VAL A 312 -15.91 -9.35 14.97
C VAL A 312 -17.31 -8.78 15.17
N PRO A 313 -18.22 -9.47 15.90
CA PRO A 313 -19.54 -8.91 16.20
C PRO A 313 -19.44 -7.67 17.08
N PHE A 314 -20.21 -6.63 16.77
CA PHE A 314 -20.29 -5.42 17.61
C PHE A 314 -21.67 -4.76 17.56
N SER A 315 -21.91 -3.86 18.52
CA SER A 315 -23.09 -3.00 18.57
C SER A 315 -22.66 -1.57 18.84
N LEU A 316 -23.12 -0.64 18.01
CA LEU A 316 -22.83 0.78 18.19
C LEU A 316 -23.87 1.44 19.12
N PRO A 317 -23.44 2.40 19.96
CA PRO A 317 -24.37 3.18 20.78
C PRO A 317 -25.34 3.96 19.88
N GLY A 318 -26.58 4.14 20.34
CA GLY A 318 -27.63 4.81 19.58
C GLY A 318 -28.42 3.91 18.62
N GLY A 319 -28.09 2.62 18.53
CA GLY A 319 -28.86 1.64 17.78
C GLY A 319 -28.70 1.76 16.26
N ARG A 320 -29.75 1.38 15.51
CA ARG A 320 -29.76 1.39 14.04
C ARG A 320 -29.73 2.82 13.50
N ARG A 321 -29.03 3.02 12.39
CA ARG A 321 -29.07 4.25 11.56
C ARG A 321 -30.04 4.03 10.42
N LYS A 322 -30.58 5.11 9.83
CA LYS A 322 -31.54 4.97 8.73
C LYS A 322 -30.96 4.21 7.57
N TRP A 323 -29.71 4.48 7.23
CA TRP A 323 -28.99 3.78 6.19
C TRP A 323 -27.60 3.35 6.64
N VAL A 324 -27.17 2.21 6.10
CA VAL A 324 -25.77 1.79 6.13
C VAL A 324 -25.28 1.70 4.70
N MET A 325 -24.06 2.15 4.47
CA MET A 325 -23.30 1.85 3.28
C MET A 325 -21.97 1.18 3.64
N SER A 326 -21.49 0.32 2.74
CA SER A 326 -20.15 -0.25 2.82
C SER A 326 -19.69 -0.62 1.41
N LEU A 327 -18.61 0.02 0.94
CA LEU A 327 -18.14 -0.08 -0.44
C LEU A 327 -16.70 -0.59 -0.46
N GLU A 328 -16.44 -1.66 -1.22
CA GLU A 328 -15.14 -2.33 -1.37
C GLU A 328 -14.53 -2.74 0.00
N VAL A 329 -15.21 -3.66 0.70
CA VAL A 329 -14.83 -4.12 2.04
C VAL A 329 -14.88 -5.63 2.15
N GLY A 330 -16.03 -6.23 1.78
CA GLY A 330 -16.30 -7.65 1.95
C GLY A 330 -15.31 -8.58 1.23
N GLU A 331 -14.83 -8.14 0.06
CA GLU A 331 -13.84 -8.84 -0.76
C GLU A 331 -12.45 -8.93 -0.11
N HIS A 332 -12.13 -8.03 0.83
CA HIS A 332 -10.87 -8.01 1.56
C HIS A 332 -10.93 -8.83 2.86
N LEU A 333 -12.13 -9.14 3.33
CA LEU A 333 -12.32 -9.99 4.50
C LEU A 333 -12.13 -11.47 4.14
N PRO A 334 -11.31 -12.23 4.89
CA PRO A 334 -11.30 -13.68 4.78
C PRO A 334 -12.71 -14.27 4.90
N LYS A 335 -13.03 -15.28 4.07
CA LYS A 335 -14.37 -15.91 3.99
C LYS A 335 -14.99 -16.26 5.36
N LYS A 336 -14.16 -16.67 6.34
CA LYS A 336 -14.60 -17.00 7.71
C LYS A 336 -15.29 -15.84 8.45
N PHE A 337 -15.03 -14.59 8.08
CA PHE A 337 -15.62 -13.39 8.70
C PHE A 337 -16.80 -12.83 7.91
N GLU A 338 -17.10 -13.36 6.72
CA GLU A 338 -18.13 -12.84 5.83
C GLU A 338 -19.51 -12.73 6.50
N SER A 339 -19.95 -13.80 7.17
CA SER A 339 -21.25 -13.80 7.86
C SER A 339 -21.29 -12.76 8.98
N ILE A 340 -20.20 -12.62 9.74
CA ILE A 340 -20.10 -11.65 10.83
C ILE A 340 -20.19 -10.23 10.29
N PHE A 341 -19.47 -9.94 9.20
CA PHE A 341 -19.52 -8.65 8.53
C PHE A 341 -20.93 -8.34 7.99
N LEU A 342 -21.56 -9.28 7.31
CA LEU A 342 -22.93 -9.12 6.81
C LEU A 342 -23.93 -8.93 7.96
N ASP A 343 -23.77 -9.63 9.07
CA ASP A 343 -24.56 -9.43 10.29
C ASP A 343 -24.35 -8.01 10.85
N ASN A 344 -23.11 -7.54 10.94
CA ASN A 344 -22.79 -6.21 11.42
C ASN A 344 -23.45 -5.11 10.55
N VAL A 345 -23.29 -5.14 9.22
CA VAL A 345 -23.87 -4.11 8.36
C VAL A 345 -25.41 -4.16 8.35
N CYS A 346 -26.00 -5.36 8.36
CA CYS A 346 -27.45 -5.52 8.35
C CYS A 346 -28.07 -5.13 9.70
N ASN A 347 -27.45 -5.47 10.83
CA ASN A 347 -27.99 -5.19 12.16
C ASN A 347 -28.01 -3.69 12.50
N HIS A 348 -27.19 -2.88 11.82
CA HIS A 348 -27.13 -1.43 12.01
C HIS A 348 -27.98 -0.62 11.02
N ALA A 349 -28.56 -1.24 10.00
CA ALA A 349 -29.38 -0.57 8.99
C ALA A 349 -30.88 -0.62 9.33
N ASP A 350 -31.55 0.51 9.53
CA ASP A 350 -32.99 0.55 9.83
C ASP A 350 -33.85 0.46 8.58
N LYS A 351 -33.62 1.32 7.57
CA LYS A 351 -34.46 1.39 6.37
C LYS A 351 -33.82 0.76 5.14
N GLY A 352 -32.50 0.83 5.01
CA GLY A 352 -31.83 0.25 3.85
C GLY A 352 -30.32 0.14 3.96
N LEU A 353 -29.77 -0.61 3.02
CA LEU A 353 -28.36 -0.97 2.95
C LEU A 353 -27.87 -0.78 1.51
N ILE A 354 -26.70 -0.18 1.36
CA ILE A 354 -25.99 -0.06 0.08
C ILE A 354 -24.64 -0.77 0.23
N LEU A 355 -24.37 -1.75 -0.63
CA LEU A 355 -23.13 -2.53 -0.61
C LEU A 355 -22.45 -2.46 -1.97
N SER A 356 -21.12 -2.60 -2.01
CA SER A 356 -20.44 -3.17 -3.17
C SER A 356 -19.63 -4.38 -2.75
N TRP A 357 -19.37 -5.27 -3.71
CA TRP A 357 -18.56 -6.47 -3.49
C TRP A 357 -17.92 -6.89 -4.81
N ALA A 358 -16.61 -7.09 -4.83
CA ALA A 358 -15.90 -7.55 -6.01
C ALA A 358 -16.40 -8.92 -6.52
N LYS A 359 -16.58 -9.02 -7.84
CA LYS A 359 -17.01 -10.25 -8.51
C LYS A 359 -15.87 -11.23 -8.72
N PRO A 360 -16.14 -12.55 -8.81
CA PRO A 360 -15.11 -13.54 -9.10
C PRO A 360 -14.39 -13.22 -10.42
N GLY A 361 -13.07 -13.09 -10.35
CA GLY A 361 -12.21 -12.75 -11.48
C GLY A 361 -12.08 -11.24 -11.75
N GLN A 362 -12.67 -10.37 -10.93
CA GLN A 362 -12.45 -8.93 -11.01
C GLN A 362 -10.98 -8.59 -10.72
N GLY A 363 -10.39 -9.28 -9.75
CA GLY A 363 -9.07 -8.98 -9.23
C GLY A 363 -9.04 -7.64 -8.47
N GLY A 364 -7.89 -7.36 -7.87
CA GLY A 364 -7.66 -6.17 -7.06
C GLY A 364 -6.71 -6.48 -5.92
N PHE A 365 -6.03 -5.47 -5.39
CA PHE A 365 -5.09 -5.68 -4.30
C PHE A 365 -5.84 -6.19 -3.06
N GLY A 366 -5.47 -7.38 -2.58
CA GLY A 366 -6.07 -7.97 -1.39
C GLY A 366 -7.52 -8.44 -1.56
N HIS A 367 -7.96 -8.76 -2.77
CA HIS A 367 -9.25 -9.41 -3.00
C HIS A 367 -9.10 -10.91 -2.69
N PHE A 368 -9.54 -11.33 -1.51
CA PHE A 368 -9.47 -12.73 -1.06
C PHE A 368 -10.82 -13.44 -1.11
N ASN A 369 -11.90 -12.67 -1.13
CA ASN A 369 -13.25 -13.17 -0.98
C ASN A 369 -14.21 -12.56 -2.01
N GLU A 370 -13.84 -12.62 -3.29
CA GLU A 370 -14.74 -12.23 -4.37
C GLU A 370 -15.97 -13.16 -4.42
N GLN A 371 -17.17 -12.60 -4.60
CA GLN A 371 -18.42 -13.34 -4.55
C GLN A 371 -19.39 -12.96 -5.68
N PRO A 372 -20.17 -13.90 -6.24
CA PRO A 372 -21.24 -13.56 -7.18
C PRO A 372 -22.32 -12.66 -6.55
N ASP A 373 -22.88 -11.74 -7.34
CA ASP A 373 -23.95 -10.82 -6.88
C ASP A 373 -25.13 -11.61 -6.29
N GLU A 374 -25.53 -12.71 -6.94
CA GLU A 374 -26.66 -13.53 -6.52
C GLU A 374 -26.44 -14.13 -5.13
N TYR A 375 -25.20 -14.49 -4.81
CA TYR A 375 -24.84 -15.04 -3.51
C TYR A 375 -24.94 -13.98 -2.41
N ILE A 376 -24.31 -12.80 -2.60
CA ILE A 376 -24.36 -11.72 -1.62
C ILE A 376 -25.80 -11.23 -1.43
N ARG A 377 -26.59 -11.11 -2.50
CA ARG A 377 -28.03 -10.79 -2.41
C ARG A 377 -28.77 -11.81 -1.56
N ALA A 378 -28.57 -13.10 -1.81
CA ALA A 378 -29.23 -14.14 -1.04
C ALA A 378 -28.86 -14.06 0.45
N GLU A 379 -27.58 -13.80 0.78
CA GLU A 379 -27.13 -13.64 2.16
C GLU A 379 -27.72 -12.39 2.84
N VAL A 380 -27.80 -11.27 2.15
CA VAL A 380 -28.44 -10.05 2.67
C VAL A 380 -29.95 -10.25 2.83
N CYS A 381 -30.62 -10.93 1.89
CA CYS A 381 -32.04 -11.22 1.98
C CYS A 381 -32.40 -12.12 3.18
N LYS A 382 -31.54 -13.09 3.52
CA LYS A 382 -31.68 -13.90 4.75
C LYS A 382 -31.71 -13.05 6.04
N ARG A 383 -31.22 -11.81 5.98
CA ARG A 383 -31.13 -10.87 7.11
C ARG A 383 -32.26 -9.82 7.12
N GLY A 384 -33.37 -10.12 6.43
CA GLY A 384 -34.58 -9.30 6.44
C GLY A 384 -34.53 -8.10 5.50
N PHE A 385 -33.85 -8.26 4.36
CA PHE A 385 -33.77 -7.23 3.33
C PHE A 385 -34.31 -7.75 1.99
N VAL A 386 -34.69 -6.82 1.12
CA VAL A 386 -35.10 -7.09 -0.26
C VAL A 386 -34.33 -6.16 -1.20
N VAL A 387 -34.06 -6.64 -2.42
CA VAL A 387 -33.30 -5.88 -3.42
C VAL A 387 -34.10 -4.66 -3.91
N ASP A 388 -33.48 -3.48 -3.87
CA ASP A 388 -33.96 -2.24 -4.48
C ASP A 388 -33.32 -2.07 -5.87
N ALA A 389 -33.86 -2.79 -6.85
CA ALA A 389 -33.30 -2.81 -8.21
C ALA A 389 -33.28 -1.43 -8.88
N ARG A 390 -34.21 -0.54 -8.51
CA ARG A 390 -34.30 0.81 -9.08
C ARG A 390 -33.18 1.70 -8.54
N LEU A 391 -32.97 1.70 -7.22
CA LEU A 391 -31.87 2.44 -6.62
C LEU A 391 -30.54 1.91 -7.12
N GLU A 392 -30.36 0.59 -7.15
CA GLU A 392 -29.14 -0.04 -7.65
C GLU A 392 -28.81 0.40 -9.07
N GLN A 393 -29.77 0.31 -10.00
CA GLN A 393 -29.56 0.73 -11.39
C GLN A 393 -29.23 2.22 -11.49
N THR A 394 -29.81 3.05 -10.63
CA THR A 394 -29.52 4.49 -10.57
C THR A 394 -28.08 4.74 -10.13
N LEU A 395 -27.63 4.10 -9.04
CA LEU A 395 -26.26 4.23 -8.54
C LEU A 395 -25.25 3.73 -9.57
N ARG A 396 -25.44 2.53 -10.13
CA ARG A 396 -24.57 1.95 -11.17
C ARG A 396 -24.43 2.84 -12.40
N ARG A 397 -25.50 3.50 -12.85
CA ARG A 397 -25.47 4.44 -13.99
C ARG A 397 -24.70 5.71 -13.66
N SER A 398 -24.79 6.19 -12.43
CA SER A 398 -24.14 7.42 -11.97
C SER A 398 -22.65 7.22 -11.66
N SER A 399 -22.20 6.00 -11.34
CA SER A 399 -20.80 5.69 -11.08
C SER A 399 -19.88 5.99 -12.27
N SER A 400 -18.74 6.62 -11.96
CA SER A 400 -17.61 6.84 -12.86
C SER A 400 -16.65 5.66 -12.87
N LEU A 401 -16.44 5.03 -11.71
CA LEU A 401 -15.54 3.88 -11.56
C LEU A 401 -16.17 2.65 -12.19
N LYS A 402 -15.39 1.95 -13.01
CA LYS A 402 -15.90 0.87 -13.87
C LYS A 402 -16.50 -0.27 -13.06
N TRP A 403 -15.87 -0.67 -11.96
CA TRP A 403 -16.34 -1.79 -11.14
C TRP A 403 -17.67 -1.47 -10.44
N PHE A 404 -17.87 -0.25 -9.92
CA PHE A 404 -19.14 0.15 -9.30
C PHE A 404 -20.35 0.10 -10.22
N LYS A 405 -20.15 0.18 -11.54
CA LYS A 405 -21.23 -0.03 -12.53
C LYS A 405 -21.80 -1.45 -12.47
N ASP A 406 -21.03 -2.39 -11.95
CA ASP A 406 -21.35 -3.81 -11.95
C ASP A 406 -21.41 -4.43 -10.55
N THR A 407 -20.82 -3.81 -9.51
CA THR A 407 -20.70 -4.39 -8.15
C THR A 407 -21.64 -3.78 -7.12
N ILE A 408 -22.17 -2.57 -7.34
CA ILE A 408 -23.07 -1.94 -6.36
C ILE A 408 -24.38 -2.70 -6.27
N MET A 409 -24.86 -2.90 -5.05
CA MET A 409 -26.14 -3.51 -4.70
C MET A 409 -26.86 -2.60 -3.71
N ALA A 410 -28.17 -2.48 -3.86
CA ALA A 410 -29.00 -1.67 -2.97
C ALA A 410 -30.17 -2.50 -2.43
N PHE A 411 -30.50 -2.29 -1.15
CA PHE A 411 -31.48 -3.07 -0.43
C PHE A 411 -32.35 -2.21 0.47
N ARG A 412 -33.60 -2.64 0.68
CA ARG A 412 -34.54 -2.09 1.67
C ARG A 412 -34.82 -3.15 2.73
N ARG A 413 -35.00 -2.73 3.98
CA ARG A 413 -35.46 -3.63 5.05
C ARG A 413 -36.89 -4.07 4.74
N ASP A 414 -37.16 -5.36 4.87
CA ASP A 414 -38.50 -5.91 4.72
C ASP A 414 -39.36 -5.46 5.92
N GLY A 415 -40.54 -4.90 5.64
CA GLY A 415 -41.37 -4.17 6.61
C GLY A 415 -42.09 -5.01 7.65
N GLN A 416 -41.68 -6.27 7.88
CA GLN A 416 -42.37 -7.22 8.76
C GLN A 416 -42.10 -6.97 10.26
N ASP A 417 -41.14 -6.09 10.62
CA ASP A 417 -40.78 -5.80 12.02
C ASP A 417 -41.76 -4.84 12.75
N GLU A 418 -42.64 -4.11 12.04
CA GLU A 418 -43.53 -3.11 12.68
C GLU A 418 -44.66 -3.72 13.53
N GLU A 419 -44.96 -5.02 13.40
CA GLU A 419 -46.01 -5.69 14.19
C GLU A 419 -45.52 -6.22 15.56
N ALA A 420 -44.20 -6.31 15.80
CA ALA A 420 -43.66 -6.96 17.00
C ALA A 420 -43.57 -6.04 18.23
N GLU A 421 -43.55 -4.70 18.07
CA GLU A 421 -43.42 -3.74 19.19
C GLU A 421 -44.74 -3.09 19.64
N GLY A 422 -45.87 -3.35 18.96
CA GLY A 422 -47.19 -2.77 19.28
C GLY A 422 -48.09 -3.63 20.18
N GLY A 423 -47.63 -4.81 20.61
CA GLY A 423 -48.47 -5.87 21.15
C GLY A 423 -48.70 -5.89 22.66
N ASN A 424 -48.95 -4.78 23.35
CA ASN A 424 -49.47 -4.88 24.73
C ASN A 424 -50.20 -3.63 25.28
N ASN A 425 -51.27 -3.14 24.63
CA ASN A 425 -52.21 -2.25 25.35
C ASN A 425 -53.64 -2.13 24.80
N SER A 426 -54.31 -3.23 24.43
CA SER A 426 -55.71 -3.16 23.97
C SER A 426 -56.65 -4.27 24.43
N LYS A 427 -56.27 -5.07 25.44
CA LYS A 427 -57.18 -6.04 26.10
C LYS A 427 -57.46 -5.69 27.56
N ARG A 428 -57.96 -4.47 27.82
CA ARG A 428 -58.65 -4.17 29.09
C ARG A 428 -59.61 -2.99 28.96
N ARG A 429 -60.64 -3.15 28.11
CA ARG A 429 -61.83 -2.29 28.10
C ARG A 429 -62.96 -2.97 27.36
N LYS A 430 -63.49 -4.03 27.97
CA LYS A 430 -64.86 -4.55 27.79
C LYS A 430 -65.02 -5.73 28.73
N MET A 431 -65.35 -5.41 29.98
CA MET A 431 -66.25 -6.14 30.87
C MET A 431 -66.18 -5.43 32.22
N GLU A 432 -67.36 -5.18 32.78
CA GLU A 432 -67.72 -4.41 33.99
C GLU A 432 -67.96 -2.91 33.78
#